data_AF-A0A369M7J7-F1
#
_entry.id   AF-A0A369M7J7-F1
#
_cell.length_a   1.000
_cell.length_b   1.000
_cell.length_c   1.000
_cell.angle_alpha   90.00
_cell.angle_beta   90.00
_cell.angle_gamma   90.00
#
_symmetry.space_group_name_H-M   'P 1'
#
loop_
_entity.id
_entity.type
_entity.pdbx_description
1 polymer ?
#
loop_
_entity_poly.entity_id
_entity_poly.type
_entity_poly.pdbx_seq_one_letter_code
_entity_poly.pdbx_strand_id
1 'polypeptide(L)'
;MSEEGQRVEASLDRIRKFSKVVGAILRVSFVLVLLYWLAFTALSIVSMTFSVDFGIETTESIYVLLVLLGIGFIMAILLKIGSDVFKDVALGESPFTLVQARRFKAVSLIVLVYVLLEALLSPGCMALLQMSGIDVGYVFVDYASSPSISINIGALLVAAVFFSLSLVFEYGLLLQELSDETL
;
A
#
# COMPACT_ATOMS: atom_id res chain seq x y z
N MET A 1 2.97 -16.68 39.47
CA MET A 1 3.09 -15.73 38.34
C MET A 1 2.86 -14.33 38.91
N SER A 2 3.76 -13.37 38.68
CA SER A 2 3.60 -11.99 39.19
C SER A 2 2.43 -11.29 38.48
N GLU A 3 1.82 -10.28 39.12
CA GLU A 3 0.76 -9.45 38.50
C GLU A 3 1.23 -8.82 37.18
N GLU A 4 2.51 -8.45 37.09
CA GLU A 4 3.12 -7.89 35.87
C GLU A 4 3.12 -8.90 34.71
N GLY A 5 3.46 -10.17 34.98
CA GLY A 5 3.43 -11.23 33.98
C GLY A 5 2.03 -11.46 33.41
N GLN A 6 1.01 -11.44 34.27
CA GLN A 6 -0.38 -11.55 33.82
C GLN A 6 -0.84 -10.37 32.95
N ARG A 7 -0.39 -9.15 33.26
CA ARG A 7 -0.72 -7.95 32.46
C ARG A 7 -0.08 -7.99 31.08
N VAL A 8 1.19 -8.40 31.00
CA VAL A 8 1.90 -8.56 29.72
C VAL A 8 1.19 -9.60 28.85
N GLU A 9 0.86 -10.76 29.41
CA GLU A 9 0.24 -11.85 28.67
C GLU A 9 -1.16 -11.47 28.15
N ALA A 10 -1.96 -10.79 28.98
CA ALA A 10 -3.26 -10.24 28.56
C ALA A 10 -3.12 -9.20 27.43
N SER A 11 -2.08 -8.37 27.45
CA SER A 11 -1.80 -7.40 26.39
C SER A 11 -1.42 -8.07 25.07
N LEU A 12 -0.59 -9.11 25.13
CA LEU A 12 -0.15 -9.89 23.97
C LEU A 12 -1.33 -10.62 23.32
N ASP A 13 -2.19 -11.23 24.13
CA ASP A 13 -3.40 -11.89 23.65
C ASP A 13 -4.37 -10.92 22.97
N ARG A 14 -4.50 -9.70 23.50
CA ARG A 14 -5.32 -8.65 22.88
C ARG A 14 -4.75 -8.23 21.52
N ILE A 15 -3.44 -8.01 21.44
CA ILE A 15 -2.74 -7.70 20.18
C ILE A 15 -2.90 -8.84 19.19
N ARG A 16 -2.76 -10.10 19.62
CA ARG A 16 -2.89 -11.28 18.75
C ARG A 16 -4.30 -11.43 18.18
N LYS A 17 -5.34 -11.25 19.01
CA LYS A 17 -6.74 -11.29 18.55
C LYS A 17 -7.02 -10.18 17.56
N PHE A 18 -6.55 -8.96 17.84
CA PHE A 18 -6.69 -7.82 16.94
C PHE A 18 -6.00 -8.07 15.60
N SER A 19 -4.73 -8.51 15.61
CA SER A 19 -3.96 -8.81 14.41
C SER A 19 -4.55 -9.94 13.58
N LYS A 20 -5.18 -10.95 14.21
CA LYS A 20 -5.93 -12.00 13.48
C LYS A 20 -7.11 -11.42 12.69
N VAL A 21 -7.91 -10.57 13.33
CA VAL A 21 -9.09 -9.96 12.70
C VAL A 21 -8.67 -8.99 11.61
N VAL A 22 -7.78 -8.05 11.92
CA VAL A 22 -7.30 -7.04 10.95
C VAL A 22 -6.54 -7.70 9.81
N GLY A 23 -5.66 -8.67 10.10
CA GLY A 23 -4.92 -9.41 9.09
C GLY A 23 -5.83 -10.20 8.15
N ALA A 24 -6.90 -10.81 8.67
CA ALA A 24 -7.90 -11.49 7.85
C ALA A 24 -8.66 -10.51 6.94
N ILE A 25 -9.13 -9.38 7.49
CA ILE A 25 -9.81 -8.33 6.72
C ILE A 25 -8.90 -7.81 5.60
N LEU A 26 -7.66 -7.43 5.92
CA LEU A 26 -6.71 -6.93 4.93
C LEU A 26 -6.42 -7.95 3.83
N ARG A 27 -6.34 -9.24 4.17
CA ARG A 27 -6.10 -10.30 3.17
C ARG A 27 -7.30 -10.49 2.25
N VAL A 28 -8.52 -10.48 2.80
CA VAL A 28 -9.74 -10.55 1.98
C VAL A 28 -9.84 -9.33 1.07
N SER A 29 -9.65 -8.13 1.61
CA SER A 29 -9.64 -6.89 0.83
C SER A 29 -8.57 -6.91 -0.26
N PHE A 30 -7.36 -7.41 0.04
CA PHE A 30 -6.30 -7.58 -0.95
C PHE A 30 -6.73 -8.48 -2.11
N VAL A 31 -7.30 -9.65 -1.80
CA VAL A 31 -7.77 -10.59 -2.85
C VAL A 31 -8.88 -9.95 -3.70
N LEU A 32 -9.85 -9.28 -3.09
CA LEU A 32 -10.94 -8.62 -3.82
C LEU A 32 -10.44 -7.49 -4.72
N VAL A 33 -9.57 -6.62 -4.21
CA VAL A 33 -8.98 -5.52 -4.99
C VAL A 33 -8.13 -6.06 -6.14
N LEU A 34 -7.35 -7.12 -5.89
CA LEU A 34 -6.51 -7.74 -6.91
C LEU A 34 -7.36 -8.39 -8.03
N LEU A 35 -8.42 -9.12 -7.67
CA LEU A 35 -9.34 -9.72 -8.63
C LEU A 35 -10.04 -8.67 -9.47
N TYR A 36 -10.53 -7.60 -8.83
CA TYR A 36 -11.14 -6.47 -9.52
C TYR A 36 -10.16 -5.84 -10.52
N TRP A 37 -8.94 -5.52 -10.09
CA TRP A 37 -7.93 -4.91 -10.94
C TRP A 37 -7.52 -5.82 -12.11
N LEU A 38 -7.36 -7.12 -11.88
CA LEU A 38 -7.07 -8.09 -12.94
C LEU A 38 -8.22 -8.22 -13.94
N ALA A 39 -9.48 -8.24 -13.48
CA ALA A 39 -10.63 -8.28 -14.35
C ALA A 39 -10.75 -7.00 -15.20
N PHE A 40 -10.58 -5.84 -14.58
CA PHE A 40 -10.66 -4.54 -15.25
C PHE A 40 -9.54 -4.36 -16.30
N THR A 41 -8.31 -4.75 -15.96
CA THR A 41 -7.17 -4.73 -16.91
C THR A 41 -7.39 -5.70 -18.07
N ALA A 42 -7.88 -6.92 -17.81
CA ALA A 42 -8.19 -7.88 -18.86
C ALA A 42 -9.30 -7.38 -19.81
N LEU A 43 -10.38 -6.81 -19.26
CA LEU A 43 -11.45 -6.20 -20.05
C LEU A 43 -10.94 -5.05 -20.92
N SER A 44 -10.07 -4.20 -20.37
CA SER A 44 -9.44 -3.11 -21.13
C SER A 44 -8.60 -3.63 -22.30
N ILE A 45 -7.83 -4.70 -22.11
CA ILE A 45 -7.04 -5.34 -23.17
C ILE A 45 -7.95 -5.92 -24.27
N VAL A 46 -9.04 -6.60 -23.89
CA VAL A 46 -9.97 -7.20 -24.85
C VAL A 46 -10.69 -6.11 -25.65
N SER A 47 -11.18 -5.07 -24.98
CA SER A 47 -11.80 -3.90 -25.61
C SER A 47 -10.87 -3.27 -26.65
N MET A 48 -9.61 -2.99 -26.26
CA MET A 48 -8.60 -2.42 -27.16
C MET A 48 -8.23 -3.33 -28.34
N THR A 49 -8.17 -4.66 -28.13
CA THR A 49 -7.71 -5.61 -29.16
C THR A 49 -8.79 -5.96 -30.17
N PHE A 50 -10.03 -6.08 -29.73
CA PHE A 50 -11.15 -6.57 -30.54
C PHE A 50 -12.18 -5.48 -30.87
N SER A 51 -11.96 -4.24 -30.41
CA SER A 51 -12.89 -3.13 -30.56
C SER A 51 -14.30 -3.48 -30.06
N VAL A 52 -14.35 -4.19 -28.93
CA VAL A 52 -15.60 -4.62 -28.28
C VAL A 52 -15.96 -3.64 -27.18
N ASP A 53 -17.12 -3.01 -27.32
CA ASP A 53 -17.69 -2.19 -26.26
C ASP A 53 -18.44 -3.07 -25.24
N PHE A 54 -17.99 -3.06 -23.99
CA PHE A 54 -18.60 -3.78 -22.88
C PHE A 54 -19.62 -2.93 -22.10
N GLY A 55 -19.88 -1.68 -22.51
CA GLY A 55 -20.74 -0.75 -21.79
C GLY A 55 -20.16 -0.28 -20.45
N ILE A 56 -18.84 -0.43 -20.28
CA ILE A 56 -18.06 0.02 -19.13
C ILE A 56 -16.92 0.91 -19.63
N GLU A 57 -16.54 1.92 -18.84
CA GLU A 57 -15.43 2.81 -19.19
C GLU A 57 -14.10 2.04 -19.15
N THR A 58 -13.66 1.56 -20.31
CA THR A 58 -12.34 0.95 -20.52
C THR A 58 -11.38 1.96 -21.15
N THR A 59 -10.07 1.69 -21.08
CA THR A 59 -9.08 2.50 -21.79
C THR A 59 -8.66 1.88 -23.11
N GLU A 60 -8.60 2.69 -24.17
CA GLU A 60 -8.07 2.30 -25.49
C GLU A 60 -6.60 2.74 -25.69
N SER A 61 -6.05 3.51 -24.73
CA SER A 61 -4.68 4.01 -24.82
C SER A 61 -3.70 3.05 -24.16
N ILE A 62 -2.74 2.58 -24.93
CA ILE A 62 -1.65 1.72 -24.43
C ILE A 62 -0.86 2.40 -23.29
N TYR A 63 -0.72 3.73 -23.32
CA TYR A 63 -0.04 4.49 -22.28
C TYR A 63 -0.84 4.47 -20.96
N VAL A 64 -2.16 4.64 -21.02
CA VAL A 64 -3.03 4.54 -19.82
C VAL A 64 -2.98 3.13 -19.26
N LEU A 65 -3.00 2.11 -20.12
CA LEU A 65 -2.92 0.72 -19.70
C LEU A 65 -1.61 0.42 -18.95
N LEU A 66 -0.47 0.93 -19.44
CA LEU A 66 0.82 0.78 -18.77
C LEU A 66 0.85 1.48 -17.40
N VAL A 67 0.28 2.68 -17.29
CA VAL A 67 0.16 3.41 -16.01
C VAL A 67 -0.73 2.66 -15.03
N LEU A 68 -1.89 2.18 -15.48
CA LEU A 68 -2.82 1.36 -14.70
C LEU A 68 -2.16 0.08 -14.19
N LEU A 69 -1.34 -0.56 -15.03
CA LEU A 69 -0.59 -1.75 -14.64
C LEU A 69 0.45 -1.42 -13.56
N GLY A 70 1.21 -0.33 -13.74
CA GLY A 70 2.23 0.11 -12.79
C GLY A 70 1.64 0.46 -11.42
N ILE A 71 0.59 1.27 -11.38
CA ILE A 71 -0.06 1.69 -10.13
C ILE A 71 -0.73 0.50 -9.44
N GLY A 72 -1.41 -0.37 -10.19
CA GLY A 72 -2.01 -1.58 -9.64
C GLY A 72 -0.98 -2.54 -9.04
N PHE A 73 0.18 -2.68 -9.67
CA PHE A 73 1.27 -3.48 -9.13
C PHE A 73 1.82 -2.91 -7.82
N ILE A 74 2.01 -1.58 -7.73
CA ILE A 74 2.40 -0.89 -6.50
C ILE A 74 1.38 -1.14 -5.39
N MET A 75 0.09 -0.96 -5.68
CA MET A 75 -1.00 -1.19 -4.73
C MET A 75 -1.00 -2.63 -4.21
N ALA A 76 -0.83 -3.60 -5.11
CA ALA A 76 -0.77 -5.02 -4.75
C ALA A 76 0.39 -5.33 -3.80
N ILE A 77 1.58 -4.76 -4.05
CA ILE A 77 2.72 -4.93 -3.15
C ILE A 77 2.45 -4.31 -1.78
N LEU A 78 1.91 -3.09 -1.73
CA LEU A 78 1.63 -2.39 -0.47
C LEU A 78 0.61 -3.16 0.38
N LEU A 79 -0.48 -3.62 -0.22
CA LEU A 79 -1.49 -4.43 0.46
C LEU A 79 -0.93 -5.78 0.94
N LYS A 80 -0.06 -6.42 0.15
CA LYS A 80 0.63 -7.64 0.56
C LYS A 80 1.53 -7.39 1.79
N ILE A 81 2.40 -6.38 1.74
CA ILE A 81 3.29 -6.05 2.87
C ILE A 81 2.46 -5.74 4.11
N GLY A 82 1.40 -4.94 3.97
CA GLY A 82 0.47 -4.64 5.05
C GLY A 82 -0.15 -5.91 5.65
N SER A 83 -0.63 -6.84 4.83
CA SER A 83 -1.20 -8.12 5.31
C SER A 83 -0.15 -8.97 6.03
N ASP A 84 1.08 -9.00 5.54
CA ASP A 84 2.17 -9.78 6.13
C ASP A 84 2.58 -9.23 7.52
N VAL A 85 2.53 -7.92 7.74
CA VAL A 85 2.77 -7.30 9.06
C VAL A 85 1.85 -7.91 10.12
N PHE A 86 0.54 -7.98 9.85
CA PHE A 86 -0.43 -8.51 10.80
C PHE A 86 -0.43 -10.03 10.89
N LYS A 87 -0.08 -10.72 9.79
CA LYS A 87 0.00 -12.18 9.74
C LYS A 87 1.00 -12.71 10.78
N ASP A 88 2.17 -12.12 10.87
CA ASP A 88 3.23 -12.60 11.76
C ASP A 88 2.85 -12.39 13.24
N VAL A 89 2.28 -11.21 13.54
CA VAL A 89 1.75 -10.92 14.89
C VAL A 89 0.58 -11.85 15.24
N ALA A 90 -0.27 -12.21 14.28
CA ALA A 90 -1.35 -13.17 14.48
C ALA A 90 -0.86 -14.59 14.78
N LEU A 91 0.27 -14.98 14.17
CA LEU A 91 0.94 -16.26 14.42
C LEU A 91 1.58 -16.32 15.82
N GLY A 92 1.83 -15.16 16.43
CA GLY A 92 2.42 -15.04 17.77
C GLY A 92 3.89 -14.60 17.72
N GLU A 93 4.38 -14.16 16.57
CA GLU A 93 5.68 -13.50 16.49
C GLU A 93 5.61 -12.12 17.14
N SER A 94 6.73 -11.68 17.70
CA SER A 94 6.84 -10.33 18.26
C SER A 94 6.60 -9.29 17.16
N PRO A 95 5.82 -8.22 17.44
CA PRO A 95 5.72 -7.09 16.51
C PRO A 95 7.04 -6.32 16.39
N PHE A 96 7.95 -6.47 17.35
CA PHE A 96 9.25 -5.80 17.38
C PHE A 96 10.33 -6.72 16.82
N THR A 97 10.45 -6.74 15.49
CA THR A 97 11.51 -7.48 14.78
C THR A 97 12.15 -6.63 13.69
N LEU A 98 13.40 -6.94 13.34
CA LEU A 98 14.09 -6.33 12.19
C LEU A 98 13.36 -6.61 10.86
N VAL A 99 12.52 -7.65 10.81
CA VAL A 99 11.68 -7.95 9.65
C VAL A 99 10.60 -6.88 9.49
N GLN A 100 9.92 -6.50 10.59
CA GLN A 100 8.88 -5.48 10.56
C GLN A 100 9.46 -4.09 10.25
N ALA A 101 10.63 -3.76 10.80
CA ALA A 101 11.33 -2.52 10.45
C ALA A 101 11.65 -2.45 8.95
N ARG A 102 12.22 -3.51 8.38
CA ARG A 102 12.49 -3.60 6.93
C ARG A 102 11.22 -3.48 6.08
N ARG A 103 10.08 -4.03 6.54
CA ARG A 103 8.78 -3.85 5.87
C ARG A 103 8.32 -2.40 5.88
N PHE A 104 8.44 -1.69 7.01
CA PHE A 104 8.12 -0.26 7.07
C PHE A 104 9.01 0.57 6.14
N LYS A 105 10.31 0.27 6.08
CA LYS A 105 11.23 0.88 5.12
C LYS A 105 10.81 0.62 3.67
N ALA A 106 10.42 -0.62 3.35
CA ALA A 106 9.94 -0.97 2.02
C ALA A 106 8.65 -0.21 1.66
N VAL A 107 7.68 -0.14 2.57
CA VAL A 107 6.45 0.67 2.38
C VAL A 107 6.80 2.12 2.10
N SER A 108 7.71 2.72 2.89
CA SER A 108 8.16 4.09 2.70
C SER A 108 8.74 4.33 1.30
N LEU A 109 9.67 3.47 0.86
CA LEU A 109 10.30 3.60 -0.45
C LEU A 109 9.30 3.40 -1.60
N ILE A 110 8.39 2.43 -1.48
CA ILE A 110 7.36 2.18 -2.49
C ILE A 110 6.39 3.37 -2.59
N VAL A 111 5.96 3.92 -1.46
CA VAL A 111 5.10 5.11 -1.44
C VAL A 111 5.84 6.32 -2.01
N LEU A 112 7.14 6.48 -1.75
CA LEU A 112 7.94 7.54 -2.36
C LEU A 112 8.01 7.40 -3.89
N VAL A 113 8.23 6.18 -4.39
CA VAL A 113 8.19 5.88 -5.83
C VAL A 113 6.81 6.20 -6.41
N TYR A 114 5.73 5.87 -5.70
CA TYR A 114 4.37 6.24 -6.10
C TYR A 114 4.19 7.76 -6.22
N VAL A 115 4.66 8.55 -5.25
CA VAL A 115 4.58 10.03 -5.33
C VAL A 115 5.36 10.57 -6.52
N LEU A 116 6.54 10.02 -6.80
CA LEU A 116 7.35 10.42 -7.95
C LEU A 116 6.70 10.05 -9.28
N LEU A 117 6.11 8.87 -9.37
CA LEU A 117 5.35 8.44 -10.55
C LEU A 117 4.12 9.33 -10.76
N GLU A 118 3.37 9.61 -9.70
CA GLU A 118 2.20 10.50 -9.76
C GLU A 118 2.60 11.91 -10.22
N ALA A 119 3.68 12.49 -9.65
CA ALA A 119 4.18 13.80 -10.04
C ALA A 119 4.75 13.83 -11.47
N LEU A 120 5.40 12.75 -11.93
CA LEU A 120 5.94 12.65 -13.29
C LEU A 120 4.85 12.48 -14.34
N LEU A 121 3.76 11.78 -13.98
CA LEU A 121 2.61 11.56 -14.85
C LEU A 121 1.61 12.74 -14.79
N SER A 122 1.66 13.56 -13.74
CA SER A 122 0.78 14.71 -13.53
C SER A 122 0.72 15.69 -14.72
N PRO A 123 1.84 16.05 -15.40
CA PRO A 123 1.78 16.77 -16.67
C PRO A 123 1.14 15.88 -17.74
N GLY A 124 -0.15 16.07 -17.94
CA GLY A 124 -0.91 15.36 -18.95
C GLY A 124 -1.65 14.11 -18.48
N CYS A 125 -1.68 13.74 -17.19
CA CYS A 125 -2.60 12.72 -16.64
C CYS A 125 -3.44 13.29 -15.48
N MET A 126 -4.75 13.42 -15.65
CA MET A 126 -5.70 13.69 -14.57
C MET A 126 -6.21 12.38 -13.97
N ALA A 127 -6.33 12.28 -12.64
CA ALA A 127 -6.97 11.11 -12.05
C ALA A 127 -8.49 11.08 -12.32
N LEU A 128 -9.09 9.96 -12.75
CA LEU A 128 -10.53 9.83 -13.10
C LEU A 128 -11.15 8.50 -12.65
N LEU A 129 -11.96 8.48 -11.59
CA LEU A 129 -13.22 7.70 -11.56
C LEU A 129 -14.21 8.81 -11.90
N GLN A 130 -15.35 8.44 -12.44
CA GLN A 130 -16.53 9.26 -12.24
C GLN A 130 -17.65 8.32 -11.81
N MET A 131 -17.63 7.90 -10.55
CA MET A 131 -18.80 7.27 -9.95
C MET A 131 -19.63 8.36 -9.29
N SER A 132 -20.57 8.94 -10.02
CA SER A 132 -21.60 9.87 -9.50
C SER A 132 -21.13 10.69 -8.28
N GLY A 133 -20.01 11.42 -8.39
CA GLY A 133 -19.43 12.23 -7.32
C GLY A 133 -18.21 11.67 -6.56
N ILE A 134 -17.56 10.59 -7.02
CA ILE A 134 -16.26 10.11 -6.49
C ILE A 134 -15.32 9.75 -7.64
N ASP A 135 -14.07 10.26 -7.60
CA ASP A 135 -13.06 10.18 -8.67
C ASP A 135 -11.76 9.36 -8.31
N VAL A 136 -11.47 8.21 -8.96
CA VAL A 136 -10.24 7.33 -8.99
C VAL A 136 -9.93 6.65 -10.39
N GLY A 137 -8.87 7.08 -11.07
CA GLY A 137 -8.33 6.44 -12.29
C GLY A 137 -7.34 7.41 -12.92
N TYR A 138 -6.97 7.33 -14.20
CA TYR A 138 -6.19 8.40 -14.86
C TYR A 138 -6.57 8.57 -16.35
N VAL A 139 -6.76 9.80 -16.83
CA VAL A 139 -7.03 10.20 -18.21
C VAL A 139 -6.00 11.22 -18.66
N PHE A 140 -5.55 11.08 -19.91
CA PHE A 140 -4.64 12.07 -20.47
C PHE A 140 -5.38 13.34 -20.86
N VAL A 141 -4.94 14.50 -20.39
CA VAL A 141 -5.52 15.79 -20.78
C VAL A 141 -4.50 16.63 -21.54
N ASP A 142 -4.87 17.02 -22.76
CA ASP A 142 -4.06 17.86 -23.63
C ASP A 142 -4.15 19.32 -23.15
N TYR A 143 -3.17 19.78 -22.37
CA TYR A 143 -3.13 21.15 -21.83
C TYR A 143 -1.94 21.92 -22.38
N ALA A 144 -2.18 22.62 -23.50
CA ALA A 144 -1.23 23.56 -24.10
C ALA A 144 -1.08 24.90 -23.34
N SER A 145 -1.81 25.15 -22.24
CA SER A 145 -1.91 26.52 -21.69
C SER A 145 -1.55 26.73 -20.20
N SER A 146 -1.37 25.69 -19.37
CA SER A 146 -0.83 25.84 -18.00
C SER A 146 -0.44 24.47 -17.39
N PRO A 147 0.78 23.95 -17.65
CA PRO A 147 1.22 22.72 -17.00
C PRO A 147 1.46 22.98 -15.51
N SER A 148 0.72 22.28 -14.64
CA SER A 148 0.97 22.25 -13.20
C SER A 148 1.34 20.84 -12.78
N ILE A 149 2.37 20.70 -11.95
CA ILE A 149 2.79 19.43 -11.36
C ILE A 149 2.05 19.29 -10.03
N SER A 150 1.17 18.29 -9.92
CA SER A 150 0.54 17.91 -8.65
C SER A 150 1.46 16.96 -7.89
N ILE A 151 1.69 17.26 -6.61
CA ILE A 151 2.45 16.40 -5.70
C ILE A 151 1.49 15.93 -4.60
N ASN A 152 1.42 14.62 -4.40
CA ASN A 152 0.61 14.03 -3.34
C ASN A 152 1.31 14.15 -1.97
N ILE A 153 1.08 15.29 -1.31
CA ILE A 153 1.65 15.58 0.02
C ILE A 153 1.21 14.54 1.06
N GLY A 154 -0.02 14.03 0.96
CA GLY A 154 -0.51 12.99 1.86
C GLY A 154 0.33 11.71 1.78
N ALA A 155 0.56 11.21 0.56
CA ALA A 155 1.43 10.05 0.33
C ALA A 155 2.88 10.33 0.73
N LEU A 156 3.40 11.54 0.52
CA LEU A 156 4.74 11.92 0.97
C LEU A 156 4.87 11.86 2.50
N LEU A 157 3.86 12.35 3.23
CA LEU A 157 3.81 12.27 4.69
C LEU A 157 3.73 10.80 5.16
N VAL A 158 2.92 9.97 4.50
CA VAL A 158 2.85 8.53 4.79
C VAL A 158 4.22 7.89 4.61
N ALA A 159 4.93 8.18 3.51
CA ALA A 159 6.28 7.67 3.28
C ALA A 159 7.25 8.11 4.40
N ALA A 160 7.20 9.38 4.82
CA ALA A 160 8.04 9.89 5.90
C ALA A 160 7.74 9.24 7.26
N VAL A 161 6.45 9.00 7.57
CA VAL A 161 6.03 8.30 8.80
C VAL A 161 6.54 6.86 8.81
N PHE A 162 6.35 6.10 7.74
CA PHE A 162 6.84 4.72 7.66
C PHE A 162 8.36 4.64 7.68
N PHE A 163 9.07 5.62 7.11
CA PHE A 163 10.52 5.71 7.23
C PHE A 163 10.95 5.91 8.68
N SER A 164 10.29 6.86 9.37
CA SER A 164 10.56 7.17 10.77
C SER A 164 10.27 5.97 11.67
N LEU A 165 9.15 5.26 11.44
CA LEU A 165 8.81 4.03 12.17
C LEU A 165 9.86 2.93 11.95
N SER A 166 10.39 2.78 10.73
CA SER A 166 11.49 1.84 10.48
C SER A 166 12.71 2.14 11.36
N LEU A 167 13.12 3.41 11.45
CA LEU A 167 14.27 3.82 12.25
C LEU A 167 14.04 3.63 13.74
N VAL A 168 12.85 3.99 14.24
CA VAL A 168 12.48 3.81 15.65
C VAL A 168 12.48 2.33 16.03
N PHE A 169 11.98 1.45 15.16
CA PHE A 169 11.99 0.01 15.40
C PHE A 169 13.40 -0.57 15.37
N GLU A 170 14.24 -0.18 14.40
CA GLU A 170 15.66 -0.59 14.37
C GLU A 170 16.40 -0.14 15.64
N TYR A 171 16.24 1.12 16.03
CA TYR A 171 16.86 1.67 17.24
C TYR A 171 16.38 0.97 18.52
N GLY A 172 15.07 0.75 18.65
CA GLY A 172 14.50 0.06 19.81
C GLY A 172 15.02 -1.37 19.95
N LEU A 173 15.26 -2.06 18.84
CA LEU A 173 15.78 -3.41 18.82
C LEU A 173 17.28 -3.45 19.20
N LEU A 174 18.07 -2.49 18.73
CA LEU A 174 19.47 -2.32 19.16
C LEU A 174 19.59 -2.04 20.67
N LEU A 175 18.67 -1.26 21.23
CA LEU A 175 18.64 -1.02 22.68
C LEU A 175 18.28 -2.28 23.48
N GLN A 176 17.40 -3.13 22.96
CA GLN A 176 17.06 -4.41 23.57
C GLN A 176 18.27 -5.34 23.57
N GLU A 177 18.97 -5.46 22.44
CA GLU A 177 20.20 -6.26 22.34
C GLU A 177 21.28 -5.79 23.33
N LEU A 178 21.51 -4.48 23.43
CA LEU A 178 22.50 -3.94 24.37
C LEU A 178 22.11 -4.20 25.83
N SER A 179 20.83 -4.12 26.17
CA SER A 179 20.35 -4.36 27.53
C SER A 179 20.53 -5.82 27.94
N ASP A 180 20.23 -6.75 27.03
CA ASP A 180 20.39 -8.19 27.25
C ASP A 180 21.87 -8.60 27.37
N GLU A 181 22.80 -7.92 26.68
CA GLU A 181 24.25 -8.16 26.80
C GLU A 181 24.87 -7.60 28.11
N THR A 182 24.21 -6.65 28.77
CA THR A 182 24.70 -6.00 30.00
C THR A 182 24.20 -6.65 31.30
N LEU A 183 23.36 -7.69 31.21
CA LEU A 183 22.86 -8.50 32.33
C LEU A 183 23.65 -9.81 32.46
#